data_AF-A0A544QS89-F1
#
_entry.id   AF-A0A544QS89-F1
#
_cell.length_a   1.000
_cell.length_b   1.000
_cell.length_c   1.000
_cell.angle_alpha   90.00
_cell.angle_beta   90.00
_cell.angle_gamma   90.00
#
_symmetry.space_group_name_H-M   'P 1'
#
loop_
_entity.id
_entity.type
_entity.pdbx_description
1 polymer ?
#
loop_
_entity_poly.entity_id
_entity_poly.type
_entity_poly.pdbx_seq_one_letter_code
_entity_poly.pdbx_strand_id
1 'polypeptide(L)'
;MTPPGSPNPAVYRELRDVLRRQPEITATRYEPDAVQQRYLVASVAPARIEPATGPESPRIEVRWWLARDEFRIDYTDPNTGFHCGWHRDNDHPDLGATHFQYEQPEDDEPIYEATDFAATTPPKLLWICLDELFSVRLPTLTEP
;
A
#
# COMPACT_ATOMS: atom_id res chain seq x y z
N MET A 1 7.59 -21.74 -18.16
CA MET A 1 6.66 -20.90 -17.38
C MET A 1 6.78 -21.31 -15.93
N THR A 2 7.51 -20.56 -15.12
CA THR A 2 7.63 -20.81 -13.69
C THR A 2 6.28 -20.48 -13.05
N PRO A 3 5.69 -21.35 -12.22
CA PRO A 3 4.47 -20.98 -11.51
C PRO A 3 4.77 -19.74 -10.65
N PRO A 4 3.84 -18.78 -10.53
CA PRO A 4 4.00 -17.70 -9.57
C PRO A 4 4.27 -18.35 -8.20
N GLY A 5 5.40 -17.98 -7.58
CA GLY A 5 5.80 -18.53 -6.29
C GLY A 5 4.61 -18.50 -5.35
N SER A 6 4.27 -19.64 -4.75
CA SER A 6 3.07 -19.76 -3.92
C SER A 6 3.07 -18.67 -2.85
N PRO A 7 1.93 -17.99 -2.61
CA PRO A 7 1.81 -17.00 -1.54
C PRO A 7 2.32 -17.60 -0.23
N ASN A 8 3.17 -16.90 0.51
CA ASN A 8 3.61 -17.35 1.82
C ASN A 8 2.55 -16.93 2.87
N PRO A 9 1.70 -17.84 3.38
CA PRO A 9 0.59 -17.48 4.25
C PRO A 9 1.05 -16.90 5.59
N ALA A 10 2.29 -17.17 6.01
CA ALA A 10 2.84 -16.63 7.25
C ALA A 10 3.06 -15.12 7.14
N VAL A 11 3.66 -14.65 6.05
CA VAL A 11 3.88 -13.21 5.82
C VAL A 11 2.56 -12.46 5.81
N TYR A 12 1.55 -12.98 5.10
CA TYR A 12 0.24 -12.33 5.04
C TYR A 12 -0.54 -12.33 6.36
N ARG A 13 -0.19 -13.16 7.34
CA ARG A 13 -0.74 -13.03 8.70
C ARG A 13 -0.09 -11.85 9.43
N GLU A 14 1.24 -11.74 9.37
CA GLU A 14 1.98 -10.65 10.01
C GLU A 14 1.63 -9.29 9.41
N LEU A 15 1.55 -9.19 8.07
CA LEU A 15 1.14 -7.96 7.38
C LEU A 15 -0.29 -7.56 7.75
N ARG A 16 -1.19 -8.53 7.92
CA ARG A 16 -2.57 -8.27 8.37
C ARG A 16 -2.61 -7.74 9.79
N ASP A 17 -1.75 -8.24 10.68
CA ASP A 17 -1.66 -7.75 12.05
C ASP A 17 -1.11 -6.31 12.10
N VAL A 18 -0.20 -5.95 11.19
CA VAL A 18 0.26 -4.56 11.02
C VAL A 18 -0.91 -3.65 10.59
N LEU A 19 -1.67 -4.04 9.56
CA LEU A 19 -2.84 -3.27 9.09
C LEU A 19 -3.88 -3.07 10.21
N ARG A 20 -4.16 -4.12 11.00
CA ARG A 20 -5.15 -4.08 12.10
C ARG A 20 -4.74 -3.19 13.27
N ARG A 21 -3.46 -2.82 13.37
CA ARG A 21 -2.95 -1.94 14.42
C ARG A 21 -3.04 -0.46 14.03
N GLN A 22 -3.31 -0.14 12.77
CA GLN A 22 -3.47 1.24 12.34
C GLN A 22 -4.84 1.78 12.76
N PRO A 23 -4.92 2.97 13.38
CA PRO A 23 -6.18 3.55 13.83
C PRO A 23 -7.13 3.87 12.67
N GLU A 24 -6.64 4.12 11.47
CA GLU A 24 -7.42 4.46 10.27
C GLU A 24 -8.11 3.23 9.66
N ILE A 25 -7.61 2.03 9.94
CA ILE A 25 -8.11 0.78 9.35
C ILE A 25 -9.34 0.26 10.11
N THR A 26 -10.38 -0.09 9.36
CA THR A 26 -11.66 -0.59 9.90
C THR A 26 -11.89 -2.08 9.65
N ALA A 27 -11.37 -2.61 8.54
CA ALA A 27 -11.52 -4.02 8.20
C ALA A 27 -10.31 -4.51 7.39
N THR A 28 -9.98 -5.79 7.51
CA THR A 28 -8.96 -6.46 6.69
C THR A 28 -9.45 -7.82 6.22
N ARG A 29 -9.24 -8.09 4.93
CA ARG A 29 -9.58 -9.37 4.29
C ARG A 29 -8.45 -9.87 3.39
N TYR A 30 -8.41 -11.18 3.20
CA TYR A 30 -7.60 -11.81 2.17
C TYR A 30 -8.38 -11.86 0.87
N GLU A 31 -7.69 -11.70 -0.25
CA GLU A 31 -8.27 -11.84 -1.58
C GLU A 31 -7.63 -13.01 -2.36
N PRO A 32 -8.42 -13.77 -3.16
CA PRO A 32 -9.88 -13.68 -3.24
C PRO A 32 -10.59 -14.18 -1.96
N ASP A 33 -9.91 -14.97 -1.14
CA ASP A 33 -10.48 -15.53 0.08
C ASP A 33 -9.40 -15.92 1.12
N ALA A 34 -9.85 -16.27 2.32
CA ALA A 34 -9.00 -16.65 3.45
C ALA A 34 -8.31 -18.02 3.31
N VAL A 35 -8.68 -18.82 2.31
CA VAL A 35 -8.01 -20.10 1.97
C VAL A 35 -6.85 -19.83 1.02
N GLN A 36 -7.06 -19.01 -0.02
CA GLN A 36 -6.06 -18.72 -1.03
C GLN A 36 -5.03 -17.68 -0.60
N GLN A 37 -5.42 -16.68 0.21
CA GLN A 37 -4.54 -15.66 0.79
C GLN A 37 -3.53 -15.06 -0.20
N ARG A 38 -3.98 -14.64 -1.39
CA ARG A 38 -3.08 -14.15 -2.44
C ARG A 38 -2.60 -12.73 -2.20
N TYR A 39 -3.44 -11.88 -1.62
CA TYR A 39 -3.09 -10.52 -1.20
C TYR A 39 -4.03 -10.04 -0.09
N LEU A 40 -3.69 -8.93 0.54
CA LEU A 40 -4.53 -8.29 1.56
C LEU A 40 -5.20 -7.06 0.99
N VAL A 41 -6.44 -6.83 1.43
CA VAL A 41 -7.12 -5.55 1.26
C VAL A 41 -7.59 -5.06 2.62
N ALA A 42 -7.26 -3.82 2.94
CA ALA A 42 -7.75 -3.11 4.11
C ALA A 42 -8.70 -1.98 3.72
N SER A 43 -9.77 -1.82 4.48
CA SER A 43 -10.70 -0.69 4.36
C SER A 43 -10.29 0.40 5.33
N VAL A 44 -10.18 1.63 4.83
CA VAL A 44 -9.81 2.81 5.60
C VAL A 44 -11.08 3.59 5.97
N ALA A 45 -11.16 4.11 7.19
CA ALA A 45 -12.19 5.06 7.57
C ALA A 45 -11.82 6.45 7.02
N PRO A 46 -12.57 7.01 6.06
CA PRO A 46 -12.23 8.31 5.46
C PRO A 46 -12.25 9.45 6.49
N ALA A 47 -13.09 9.35 7.52
CA ALA A 47 -13.14 10.31 8.62
C ALA A 47 -11.96 10.22 9.61
N ARG A 48 -11.03 9.27 9.43
CA ARG A 48 -9.80 9.12 10.24
C ARG A 48 -8.55 9.53 9.49
N ILE A 49 -8.69 9.99 8.25
CA ILE A 49 -7.62 10.53 7.42
C ILE A 49 -7.64 12.06 7.56
N GLU A 50 -6.49 12.69 7.44
CA GLU A 50 -6.35 14.15 7.38
C GLU A 50 -5.75 14.55 6.02
N PRO A 51 -6.46 15.37 5.20
CA PRO A 51 -7.87 15.75 5.36
C PRO A 51 -8.84 14.57 5.19
N ALA A 52 -10.03 14.67 5.79
CA ALA A 52 -11.06 13.65 5.62
C ALA A 52 -11.59 13.66 4.17
N THR A 53 -11.67 12.48 3.55
CA THR A 53 -11.80 12.42 2.08
C THR A 53 -13.23 12.22 1.54
N GLY A 54 -14.18 11.71 2.32
CA GLY A 54 -15.58 11.58 1.90
C GLY A 54 -16.36 10.44 2.57
N PRO A 55 -17.52 10.03 2.01
CA PRO A 55 -18.36 8.97 2.60
C PRO A 55 -17.92 7.54 2.24
N GLU A 56 -17.21 7.33 1.14
CA GLU A 56 -16.79 6.00 0.69
C GLU A 56 -15.47 5.58 1.33
N SER A 57 -15.28 4.29 1.60
CA SER A 57 -14.04 3.81 2.23
C SER A 57 -12.90 3.69 1.24
N PRO A 58 -11.77 4.41 1.43
CA PRO A 58 -10.54 4.15 0.72
C PRO A 58 -10.00 2.76 1.04
N ARG A 59 -9.08 2.28 0.21
CA ARG A 59 -8.55 0.92 0.30
C ARG A 59 -7.04 0.93 0.28
N ILE A 60 -6.45 0.00 1.03
CA ILE A 60 -5.04 -0.35 0.91
C ILE A 60 -4.93 -1.78 0.41
N GLU A 61 -4.31 -2.00 -0.74
CA GLU A 61 -3.93 -3.32 -1.25
C GLU A 61 -2.47 -3.62 -0.93
N VAL A 62 -2.19 -4.82 -0.41
CA VAL A 62 -0.82 -5.26 -0.11
C VAL A 62 -0.53 -6.57 -0.82
N ARG A 63 0.44 -6.54 -1.74
CA ARG A 63 0.93 -7.68 -2.51
C ARG A 63 2.42 -7.90 -2.22
N TRP A 64 2.81 -9.15 -2.03
CA TRP A 64 4.18 -9.50 -1.64
C TRP A 64 4.64 -10.78 -2.33
N TRP A 65 5.81 -10.72 -2.97
CA TRP A 65 6.41 -11.84 -3.70
C TRP A 65 7.84 -12.10 -3.20
N LEU A 66 7.97 -12.90 -2.14
CA LEU A 66 9.25 -13.23 -1.52
C LEU A 66 10.29 -13.79 -2.50
N ALA A 67 9.87 -14.65 -3.44
CA ALA A 67 10.79 -15.28 -4.39
C ALA A 67 11.42 -14.30 -5.38
N ARG A 68 10.83 -13.12 -5.54
CA ARG A 68 11.30 -12.06 -6.44
C ARG A 68 11.86 -10.85 -5.70
N ASP A 69 11.78 -10.85 -4.36
CA ASP A 69 11.98 -9.65 -3.54
C ASP A 69 11.17 -8.46 -4.07
N GLU A 70 9.90 -8.67 -4.40
CA GLU A 70 8.99 -7.64 -4.94
C GLU A 70 7.79 -7.43 -4.01
N PHE A 71 7.28 -6.20 -3.98
CA PHE A 71 6.03 -5.88 -3.29
C PHE A 71 5.33 -4.69 -3.94
N ARG A 72 4.02 -4.59 -3.69
CA ARG A 72 3.22 -3.39 -3.95
C ARG A 72 2.31 -3.10 -2.77
N ILE A 73 2.29 -1.85 -2.33
CA ILE A 73 1.40 -1.33 -1.30
C ILE A 73 0.70 -0.12 -1.90
N ASP A 74 -0.59 -0.28 -2.23
CA ASP A 74 -1.35 0.73 -2.97
C ASP A 74 -2.50 1.27 -2.10
N TYR A 75 -2.60 2.58 -1.99
CA TYR A 75 -3.75 3.31 -1.46
C TYR A 75 -4.60 3.84 -2.62
N THR A 76 -5.92 3.65 -2.54
CA THR A 76 -6.88 4.19 -3.51
C THR A 76 -8.03 4.85 -2.79
N ASP A 77 -8.29 6.11 -3.11
CA ASP A 77 -9.40 6.87 -2.58
C ASP A 77 -10.50 7.10 -3.63
N PRO A 78 -11.67 6.44 -3.51
CA PRO A 78 -12.77 6.65 -4.46
C PRO A 78 -13.42 8.03 -4.34
N ASN A 79 -13.26 8.74 -3.22
CA ASN A 79 -13.92 10.02 -3.01
C ASN A 79 -13.17 11.16 -3.70
N THR A 80 -11.83 11.10 -3.67
CA THR A 80 -10.99 12.13 -4.29
C THR A 80 -10.49 11.71 -5.66
N GLY A 81 -10.41 10.40 -5.94
CA GLY A 81 -9.72 9.87 -7.12
C GLY A 81 -8.21 9.73 -6.94
N PHE A 82 -7.68 10.11 -5.77
CA PHE A 82 -6.25 10.02 -5.47
C PHE A 82 -5.79 8.57 -5.34
N HIS A 83 -4.66 8.25 -5.97
CA HIS A 83 -4.00 6.96 -5.88
C HIS A 83 -2.53 7.15 -5.54
N CYS A 84 -1.99 6.35 -4.62
CA CYS A 84 -0.55 6.33 -4.37
C CYS A 84 -0.06 4.98 -3.85
N GLY A 85 1.24 4.73 -3.90
CA GLY A 85 1.78 3.48 -3.40
C GLY A 85 3.29 3.38 -3.41
N TRP A 86 3.79 2.38 -2.69
CA TRP A 86 5.22 2.01 -2.69
C TRP A 86 5.40 0.69 -3.42
N HIS A 87 6.26 0.69 -4.42
CA HIS A 87 6.52 -0.47 -5.25
C HIS A 87 8.00 -0.82 -5.21
N ARG A 88 8.28 -2.12 -5.09
CA ARG A 88 9.57 -2.73 -5.37
C ARG A 88 9.38 -3.68 -6.54
N ASP A 89 9.81 -3.23 -7.71
CA ASP A 89 9.80 -3.97 -8.96
C ASP A 89 10.92 -3.45 -9.88
N ASN A 90 10.91 -3.84 -11.15
CA ASN A 90 11.94 -3.49 -12.13
C ASN A 90 11.46 -2.44 -13.15
N ASP A 91 10.33 -1.77 -12.90
CA ASP A 91 9.70 -0.89 -13.89
C ASP A 91 10.37 0.50 -13.94
N HIS A 92 10.97 0.95 -12.82
CA HIS A 92 11.65 2.25 -12.69
C HIS A 92 13.07 2.11 -12.10
N PRO A 93 14.01 1.43 -12.80
CA PRO A 93 15.32 1.10 -12.25
C PRO A 93 16.20 2.32 -11.95
N ASP A 94 15.90 3.47 -12.55
CA ASP A 94 16.57 4.76 -12.32
C ASP A 94 16.25 5.39 -10.96
N LEU A 95 15.13 4.99 -10.32
CA LEU A 95 14.71 5.47 -9.00
C LEU A 95 15.21 4.58 -7.84
N GLY A 96 15.99 3.54 -8.16
CA GLY A 96 16.47 2.55 -7.21
C GLY A 96 15.54 1.35 -7.08
N ALA A 97 15.79 0.52 -6.06
CA ALA A 97 15.04 -0.73 -5.88
C ALA A 97 13.60 -0.51 -5.39
N THR A 98 13.26 0.67 -4.88
CA THR A 98 11.91 0.96 -4.40
C THR A 98 11.57 2.41 -4.72
N HIS A 99 10.36 2.64 -5.16
CA HIS A 99 9.87 3.97 -5.48
C HIS A 99 8.47 4.17 -4.90
N PHE A 100 8.14 5.44 -4.69
CA PHE A 100 6.80 5.89 -4.40
C PHE A 100 6.19 6.44 -5.68
N GLN A 101 4.95 6.10 -5.95
CA GLN A 101 4.17 6.61 -7.07
C GLN A 101 2.90 7.25 -6.52
N TYR A 102 2.47 8.36 -7.11
CA TYR A 102 1.13 8.92 -6.87
C TYR A 102 0.54 9.55 -8.12
N GLU A 103 -0.78 9.67 -8.12
CA GLU A 103 -1.58 10.23 -9.21
C GLU A 103 -2.71 11.05 -8.58
N GLN A 104 -2.74 12.35 -8.91
CA GLN A 104 -3.87 13.21 -8.62
C GLN A 104 -4.90 13.13 -9.75
N PRO A 105 -6.19 13.40 -9.48
CA PRO A 105 -7.24 13.32 -10.50
C PRO A 105 -7.04 14.24 -11.70
N GLU A 106 -6.26 15.31 -11.52
CA GLU A 106 -5.98 16.32 -12.54
C GLU A 106 -4.69 16.03 -13.33
N ASP A 107 -3.90 15.04 -12.89
CA ASP A 107 -2.63 14.71 -13.54
C ASP A 107 -2.86 13.92 -14.83
N ASP A 108 -2.13 14.27 -15.89
CA ASP A 108 -2.12 13.50 -17.15
C ASP A 108 -1.28 12.21 -17.03
N GLU A 109 -0.28 12.21 -16.15
CA GLU A 109 0.65 11.09 -15.91
C GLU A 109 1.01 10.97 -14.42
N PRO A 110 1.25 9.75 -13.90
CA PRO A 110 1.68 9.57 -12.51
C PRO A 110 3.06 10.19 -12.23
N ILE A 111 3.25 10.62 -10.99
CA ILE A 111 4.52 11.14 -10.48
C ILE A 111 5.25 10.03 -9.72
N TYR A 112 6.57 9.95 -9.90
CA TYR A 112 7.43 8.94 -9.31
C TYR A 112 8.55 9.56 -8.49
N GLU A 113 8.80 9.01 -7.30
CA GLU A 113 9.83 9.45 -6.37
C GLU A 113 10.68 8.26 -5.90
N ALA A 114 12.00 8.44 -5.87
CA ALA A 114 12.88 7.45 -5.26
C ALA A 114 12.58 7.32 -3.76
N THR A 115 12.62 6.10 -3.24
CA THR A 115 12.43 5.82 -1.81
C THR A 115 13.45 4.80 -1.35
N ASP A 116 14.07 5.04 -0.19
CA ASP A 116 14.96 4.08 0.44
C ASP A 116 14.42 3.64 1.81
N PHE A 117 14.35 2.33 2.01
CA PHE A 117 13.89 1.73 3.27
C PHE A 117 15.04 0.99 3.94
N ALA A 118 15.46 1.47 5.11
CA ALA A 118 16.38 0.73 5.97
C ALA A 118 15.76 -0.56 6.57
N ALA A 119 14.43 -0.71 6.51
CA ALA A 119 13.73 -1.88 7.01
C ALA A 119 13.86 -3.07 6.05
N THR A 120 14.27 -4.21 6.58
CA THR A 120 14.52 -5.44 5.80
C THR A 120 13.45 -6.51 5.95
N THR A 121 12.44 -6.30 6.82
CA THR A 121 11.36 -7.27 7.05
C THR A 121 10.03 -6.73 6.54
N PRO A 122 9.17 -7.58 5.93
CA PRO A 122 7.89 -7.14 5.40
C PRO A 122 6.99 -6.39 6.40
N PRO A 123 6.82 -6.86 7.66
CA PRO A 123 5.97 -6.16 8.62
C PRO A 123 6.50 -4.77 9.01
N LYS A 124 7.82 -4.63 9.15
CA LYS A 124 8.44 -3.34 9.48
C LYS A 124 8.37 -2.37 8.31
N LEU A 125 8.56 -2.85 7.09
CA LEU A 125 8.42 -2.03 5.89
C LEU A 125 6.98 -1.53 5.75
N LEU A 126 5.99 -2.42 5.86
CA LEU A 126 4.58 -2.03 5.80
C LEU A 126 4.21 -1.03 6.91
N TRP A 127 4.73 -1.20 8.12
CA TRP A 127 4.52 -0.23 9.20
C TRP A 127 5.01 1.16 8.81
N ILE A 128 6.23 1.27 8.25
CA ILE A 128 6.80 2.56 7.83
C ILE A 128 5.96 3.18 6.71
N CYS A 129 5.57 2.40 5.69
CA CYS A 129 4.71 2.90 4.61
C CYS A 129 3.38 3.44 5.14
N LEU A 130 2.74 2.76 6.09
CA LEU A 130 1.45 3.19 6.65
C LEU A 130 1.61 4.45 7.52
N ASP A 131 2.66 4.52 8.33
CA ASP A 131 2.98 5.69 9.16
C ASP A 131 3.24 6.92 8.27
N GLU A 132 4.03 6.75 7.20
CA GLU A 132 4.31 7.80 6.22
C GLU A 132 3.07 8.17 5.40
N LEU A 133 2.24 7.19 5.02
CA LEU A 133 1.00 7.42 4.28
C LEU A 133 0.07 8.36 5.05
N PHE A 134 -0.25 8.01 6.29
CA PHE A 134 -1.24 8.75 7.07
C PHE A 134 -0.69 10.04 7.67
N SER A 135 0.60 10.09 8.02
CA SER A 135 1.18 11.25 8.73
C SER A 135 1.81 12.29 7.81
N VAL A 136 2.16 11.92 6.57
CA VAL A 136 2.91 12.79 5.65
C VAL A 136 2.25 12.84 4.28
N ARG A 137 2.10 11.68 3.59
CA ARG A 137 1.70 11.68 2.18
C ARG A 137 0.27 12.18 1.98
N LEU A 138 -0.71 11.67 2.73
CA LEU A 138 -2.09 12.13 2.60
C LEU A 138 -2.25 13.61 2.98
N PRO A 139 -1.73 14.10 4.14
CA PRO A 139 -1.79 15.52 4.45
C PRO A 139 -1.14 16.41 3.38
N THR A 140 0.04 16.06 2.88
CA THR A 140 0.78 16.94 1.94
C THR A 140 0.26 16.87 0.50
N LEU A 141 -0.23 15.72 0.04
CA LEU A 141 -0.57 15.51 -1.37
C LEU A 141 -2.06 15.65 -1.66
N THR A 142 -2.90 15.78 -0.63
CA THR A 142 -4.35 15.95 -0.77
C THR A 142 -4.88 17.21 -0.09
N GLU A 143 -3.98 18.09 0.38
CA GLU A 143 -4.32 19.44 0.83
C GLU A 143 -4.95 20.26 -0.34
N PRO A 144 -6.07 20.97 -0.11
CA PRO A 144 -6.75 21.78 -1.12
C PRO A 144 -6.07 23.10 -1.46
#